data_AF-A0A8B8BB14-F1
#
_entry.id   AF-A0A8B8BB14-F1
#
_cell.length_a   1.000
_cell.length_b   1.000
_cell.length_c   1.000
_cell.angle_alpha   90.00
_cell.angle_beta   90.00
_cell.angle_gamma   90.00
#
_symmetry.space_group_name_H-M   'P 1'
#
loop_
_entity.id
_entity.type
_entity.pdbx_description
1 polymer ?
#
loop_
_entity_poly.entity_id
_entity_poly.type
_entity_poly.pdbx_seq_one_letter_code
_entity_poly.pdbx_strand_id
1 'polypeptide(L)'
;MEFSQTERCPETFRDWSDRARAKCTKSDQYHCVEDEFVRTVEVCVQSIWIEPGHCPVYNTNAKKMDSKKCFGSNCPLEVYSSDDVYKYDSCQPSSLSTTLSTKQTIRDTIPPTTSSNGAVIAVPVIGILFVIVLSVVGVILWKRKEEKELLSCLQGTGTNPNESEQENTTENEPLNPGHEDNPQINNEVTMAQDRMSHGTFANVSVQLRMLLSL
;
A
#
# COMPACT_ATOMS: atom_id res chain seq x y z
N MET A 1 3.35 -21.55 -11.06
CA MET A 1 4.10 -20.31 -10.77
C MET A 1 5.40 -20.73 -10.14
N GLU A 2 6.51 -20.38 -10.78
CA GLU A 2 7.86 -20.67 -10.30
C GLU A 2 8.31 -19.48 -9.44
N PHE A 3 8.58 -19.76 -8.17
CA PHE A 3 9.07 -18.79 -7.17
C PHE A 3 10.37 -19.34 -6.62
N SER A 4 11.46 -18.59 -6.72
CA SER A 4 12.76 -18.99 -6.19
C SER A 4 13.46 -17.80 -5.56
N GLN A 5 13.97 -17.97 -4.34
CA GLN A 5 14.88 -16.98 -3.75
C GLN A 5 16.23 -17.03 -4.47
N THR A 6 16.85 -15.87 -4.68
CA THR A 6 18.20 -15.74 -5.26
C THR A 6 19.00 -14.74 -4.46
N GLU A 7 20.32 -14.82 -4.50
CA GLU A 7 21.17 -13.82 -3.85
C GLU A 7 21.34 -12.56 -4.71
N ARG A 8 21.26 -12.71 -6.04
CA ARG A 8 21.53 -11.62 -7.00
C ARG A 8 20.63 -11.70 -8.23
N CYS A 9 20.26 -10.51 -8.70
CA CYS A 9 19.58 -10.31 -9.97
C CYS A 9 20.56 -10.12 -11.12
N PRO A 10 20.13 -10.43 -12.36
CA PRO A 10 20.88 -10.06 -13.56
C PRO A 10 21.02 -8.53 -13.68
N GLU A 11 22.25 -8.04 -13.87
CA GLU A 11 22.54 -6.60 -13.98
C GLU A 11 22.49 -6.10 -15.44
N THR A 12 22.60 -7.00 -16.41
CA THR A 12 22.58 -6.66 -17.83
C THR A 12 21.34 -7.20 -18.52
N PHE A 13 20.88 -6.53 -19.58
CA PHE A 13 19.77 -7.01 -20.41
C PHE A 13 20.03 -8.43 -20.96
N ARG A 14 21.28 -8.73 -21.33
CA ARG A 14 21.64 -10.05 -21.84
C ARG A 14 21.43 -11.12 -20.78
N ASP A 15 21.96 -10.92 -19.59
CA ASP A 15 21.82 -11.88 -18.48
C ASP A 15 20.35 -12.00 -18.04
N TRP A 16 19.62 -10.89 -18.05
CA TRP A 16 18.18 -10.85 -17.77
C TRP A 16 17.40 -11.70 -18.77
N SER A 17 17.62 -11.47 -20.07
CA SER A 17 16.96 -12.21 -21.15
C SER A 17 17.33 -13.70 -21.13
N ASP A 18 18.58 -14.04 -20.84
CA ASP A 18 19.03 -15.43 -20.75
C ASP A 18 18.34 -16.14 -19.59
N ARG A 19 18.27 -15.48 -18.43
CA ARG A 19 17.61 -16.03 -17.24
C ARG A 19 16.09 -16.13 -17.40
N ALA A 20 15.46 -15.14 -18.04
CA ALA A 20 14.05 -15.14 -18.35
C ALA A 20 13.65 -16.33 -19.23
N ARG A 21 14.44 -16.61 -20.29
CA ARG A 21 14.22 -17.77 -21.17
C ARG A 21 14.44 -19.11 -20.49
N ALA A 22 15.36 -19.17 -19.53
CA ALA A 22 15.65 -20.40 -18.80
C ALA A 22 14.57 -20.74 -17.76
N LYS A 23 13.95 -19.73 -17.12
CA LYS A 23 13.01 -19.93 -16.01
C LYS A 23 11.54 -19.79 -16.37
N CYS A 24 11.19 -18.92 -17.31
CA CYS A 24 9.79 -18.60 -17.60
C CYS A 24 9.39 -19.08 -19.00
N THR A 25 8.14 -19.51 -19.15
CA THR A 25 7.57 -19.86 -20.47
C THR A 25 7.54 -18.67 -21.42
N LYS A 26 7.31 -17.47 -20.87
CA LYS A 26 7.39 -16.21 -21.60
C LYS A 26 8.39 -15.29 -20.91
N SER A 27 9.28 -14.68 -21.69
CA SER A 27 10.38 -13.86 -21.17
C SER A 27 9.90 -12.54 -20.56
N ASP A 28 8.76 -12.01 -21.00
CA ASP A 28 8.11 -10.78 -20.51
C ASP A 28 7.42 -10.95 -19.14
N GLN A 29 7.45 -12.16 -18.58
CA GLN A 29 6.89 -12.48 -17.26
C GLN A 29 7.97 -12.68 -16.19
N TYR A 30 9.25 -12.65 -16.58
CA TYR A 30 10.34 -12.83 -15.65
C TYR A 30 10.58 -11.55 -14.86
N HIS A 31 10.65 -11.69 -13.54
CA HIS A 31 11.06 -10.61 -12.64
C HIS A 31 12.11 -11.13 -11.67
N CYS A 32 13.12 -10.31 -11.41
CA CYS A 32 13.99 -10.41 -10.26
C CYS A 32 13.85 -9.13 -9.44
N VAL A 33 13.16 -9.22 -8.30
CA VAL A 33 12.75 -8.09 -7.47
C VAL A 33 12.84 -8.44 -5.99
N GLU A 34 12.67 -7.47 -5.12
CA GLU A 34 12.45 -7.74 -3.69
C GLU A 34 11.00 -8.17 -3.46
N ASP A 35 10.78 -9.00 -2.44
CA ASP A 35 9.46 -9.24 -1.88
C ASP A 35 9.12 -8.27 -0.73
N GLU A 36 7.94 -8.41 -0.13
CA GLU A 36 7.53 -7.58 1.01
C GLU A 36 8.41 -7.74 2.26
N PHE A 37 9.28 -8.75 2.30
CA PHE A 37 10.22 -9.03 3.38
C PHE A 37 11.66 -8.65 3.02
N VAL A 38 11.86 -7.88 1.94
CA VAL A 38 13.18 -7.43 1.47
C VAL A 38 14.09 -8.61 1.08
N ARG A 39 13.49 -9.73 0.64
CA ARG A 39 14.23 -10.86 0.08
C ARG A 39 14.25 -10.74 -1.43
N THR A 40 15.41 -10.96 -2.03
CA THR A 40 15.54 -11.03 -3.49
C THR A 40 14.93 -12.33 -4.01
N VAL A 41 13.93 -12.19 -4.88
CA VAL A 41 13.18 -13.31 -5.44
C VAL A 41 13.13 -13.21 -6.96
N GLU A 42 13.18 -14.37 -7.60
CA GLU A 42 12.92 -14.55 -9.02
C GLU A 42 11.56 -15.22 -9.19
N VAL A 43 10.69 -14.61 -9.99
CA VAL A 43 9.30 -15.04 -10.19
C VAL A 43 8.90 -14.92 -11.65
N CYS A 44 8.01 -15.82 -12.09
CA CYS A 44 7.35 -15.76 -13.39
C CYS A 44 5.88 -15.34 -13.22
N VAL A 45 5.58 -14.05 -13.36
CA VAL A 45 4.24 -13.47 -13.20
C VAL A 45 3.99 -12.38 -14.23
N GLN A 46 2.73 -11.96 -14.40
CA GLN A 46 2.39 -10.93 -15.38
C GLN A 46 2.99 -9.57 -14.99
N SER A 47 3.65 -8.92 -15.95
CA SER A 47 4.15 -7.56 -15.81
C SER A 47 3.05 -6.55 -15.56
N ILE A 48 3.36 -5.52 -14.77
CA ILE A 48 2.49 -4.39 -14.48
C ILE A 48 3.19 -3.08 -14.86
N TRP A 49 2.41 -2.03 -15.10
CA TRP A 49 2.93 -0.68 -15.24
C TRP A 49 3.23 -0.08 -13.87
N ILE A 50 4.45 0.43 -13.69
CA ILE A 50 4.92 1.06 -12.47
C ILE A 50 4.92 2.58 -12.67
N GLU A 51 4.33 3.30 -11.73
CA GLU A 51 4.26 4.76 -11.76
C GLU A 51 5.62 5.42 -11.48
N PRO A 52 5.82 6.69 -11.91
CA PRO A 52 7.00 7.47 -11.56
C PRO A 52 7.26 7.47 -10.05
N GLY A 53 8.53 7.39 -9.66
CA GLY A 53 8.95 7.36 -8.27
C GLY A 53 8.67 6.06 -7.53
N HIS A 54 8.29 4.97 -8.23
CA HIS A 54 8.02 3.67 -7.64
C HIS A 54 8.91 2.55 -8.22
N CYS A 55 9.07 1.49 -7.43
CA CYS A 55 9.77 0.26 -7.78
C CYS A 55 8.80 -0.93 -7.70
N PRO A 56 8.94 -1.94 -8.57
CA PRO A 56 8.17 -3.18 -8.45
C PRO A 56 8.61 -3.95 -7.21
N VAL A 57 7.64 -4.60 -6.56
CA VAL A 57 7.84 -5.54 -5.45
C VAL A 57 6.95 -6.75 -5.70
N TYR A 58 7.41 -7.93 -5.33
CA TYR A 58 6.58 -9.12 -5.38
C TYR A 58 5.79 -9.27 -4.08
N ASN A 59 4.46 -9.33 -4.17
CA ASN A 59 3.60 -9.57 -3.02
C ASN A 59 3.37 -11.08 -2.86
N THR A 60 4.04 -11.73 -1.91
CA THR A 60 3.97 -13.18 -1.74
C THR A 60 2.57 -13.65 -1.31
N ASN A 61 1.83 -12.82 -0.57
CA ASN A 61 0.48 -13.13 -0.12
C ASN A 61 -0.53 -13.12 -1.29
N ALA A 62 -0.47 -12.07 -2.12
CA ALA A 62 -1.35 -11.92 -3.27
C ALA A 62 -0.86 -12.67 -4.52
N LYS A 63 0.36 -13.20 -4.49
CA LYS A 63 1.03 -13.93 -5.58
C LYS A 63 1.05 -13.15 -6.90
N LYS A 64 1.31 -11.85 -6.81
CA LYS A 64 1.32 -10.92 -7.95
C LYS A 64 2.35 -9.81 -7.75
N MET A 65 2.68 -9.12 -8.85
CA MET A 65 3.44 -7.88 -8.77
C MET A 65 2.63 -6.78 -8.10
N ASP A 66 3.33 -5.96 -7.35
CA ASP A 66 2.85 -4.75 -6.69
C ASP A 66 3.93 -3.67 -6.81
N SER A 67 3.69 -2.50 -6.24
CA SER A 67 4.64 -1.38 -6.29
C SER A 67 4.89 -0.78 -4.91
N LYS A 68 6.10 -0.28 -4.72
CA LYS A 68 6.51 0.45 -3.51
C LYS A 68 7.19 1.75 -3.89
N LYS A 69 7.14 2.74 -2.99
CA LYS A 69 7.85 4.01 -3.19
C LYS A 69 9.36 3.76 -3.33
N CYS A 70 9.97 4.38 -4.33
CA CYS A 70 11.41 4.34 -4.53
C CYS A 70 12.12 5.26 -3.53
N PHE A 71 13.27 4.80 -3.01
CA PHE A 71 14.13 5.55 -2.10
C PHE A 71 15.54 5.61 -2.65
N GLY A 72 16.15 6.80 -2.62
CA GLY A 72 17.52 7.02 -3.09
C GLY A 72 17.60 8.01 -4.26
N SER A 73 18.78 8.11 -4.86
CA SER A 73 19.00 8.83 -6.11
C SER A 73 18.65 7.94 -7.31
N ASN A 74 18.19 8.53 -8.42
CA ASN A 74 17.90 7.85 -9.69
C ASN A 74 16.61 7.00 -9.74
N CYS A 75 15.61 7.34 -8.93
CA CYS A 75 14.29 6.75 -9.06
C CYS A 75 13.69 6.99 -10.46
N PRO A 76 12.89 6.04 -10.99
CA PRO A 76 12.22 6.19 -12.29
C PRO A 76 11.40 7.48 -12.35
N LEU A 77 11.58 8.29 -13.39
CA LEU A 77 10.84 9.54 -13.59
C LEU A 77 9.63 9.38 -14.52
N GLU A 78 9.55 8.25 -15.21
CA GLU A 78 8.51 7.92 -16.19
C GLU A 78 7.85 6.60 -15.82
N VAL A 79 6.66 6.38 -16.38
CA VAL A 79 5.97 5.09 -16.27
C VAL A 79 6.77 4.03 -17.03
N TYR A 80 6.96 2.86 -16.44
CA TYR A 80 7.67 1.75 -17.07
C TYR A 80 7.05 0.40 -16.73
N SER A 81 7.39 -0.63 -17.50
CA SER A 81 6.91 -2.00 -17.25
C SER A 81 7.80 -2.71 -16.22
N SER A 82 7.22 -3.52 -15.33
CA SER A 82 7.96 -4.14 -14.22
C SER A 82 9.03 -5.17 -14.66
N ASP A 83 9.01 -5.65 -15.90
CA ASP A 83 10.06 -6.49 -16.49
C ASP A 83 11.30 -5.68 -16.92
N ASP A 84 11.18 -4.36 -16.99
CA ASP A 84 12.26 -3.42 -17.29
C ASP A 84 13.00 -2.90 -16.04
N VAL A 85 12.77 -3.50 -14.87
CA VAL A 85 13.38 -3.07 -13.60
C VAL A 85 14.91 -3.09 -13.63
N TYR A 86 15.53 -3.97 -14.43
CA TYR A 86 16.99 -4.02 -14.61
C TYR A 86 17.58 -2.71 -15.18
N LYS A 87 16.76 -1.82 -15.73
CA LYS A 87 17.20 -0.49 -16.21
C LYS A 87 17.36 0.52 -15.07
N TYR A 88 16.86 0.21 -13.87
CA TYR A 88 16.76 1.15 -12.75
C TYR A 88 17.50 0.61 -11.54
N ASP A 89 18.77 0.98 -11.41
CA ASP A 89 19.65 0.55 -10.31
C ASP A 89 19.05 0.81 -8.92
N SER A 90 18.33 1.92 -8.74
CA SER A 90 17.66 2.26 -7.48
C SER A 90 16.54 1.29 -7.07
N CYS A 91 16.02 0.52 -8.03
CA CYS A 91 14.99 -0.47 -7.82
C CYS A 91 15.51 -1.91 -7.85
N GLN A 92 16.80 -2.11 -8.16
CA GLN A 92 17.40 -3.44 -8.14
C GLN A 92 17.65 -3.90 -6.69
N PRO A 93 17.40 -5.17 -6.38
CA PRO A 93 17.70 -5.72 -5.06
C PRO A 93 19.19 -5.61 -4.78
N SER A 94 19.55 -4.99 -3.66
CA SER A 94 20.95 -4.81 -3.29
C SER A 94 21.60 -6.17 -3.02
N SER A 95 22.76 -6.43 -3.62
CA SER A 95 23.53 -7.67 -3.40
C SER A 95 24.12 -7.82 -1.98
N LEU A 96 23.77 -6.89 -1.07
CA LEU A 96 24.21 -6.84 0.33
C LEU A 96 23.15 -7.37 1.30
N SER A 97 22.37 -8.38 0.91
CA SER A 97 21.49 -9.11 1.82
C SER A 97 22.29 -10.09 2.70
N THR A 98 23.26 -9.54 3.43
CA THR A 98 23.71 -9.99 4.74
C THR A 98 24.32 -8.74 5.37
N THR A 99 23.74 -8.26 6.47
CA THR A 99 24.12 -7.03 7.21
C THR A 99 23.49 -5.73 6.71
N LEU A 100 22.16 -5.56 6.73
CA LEU A 100 21.48 -4.26 6.95
C LEU A 100 19.95 -4.38 7.10
N SER A 101 19.46 -5.34 7.89
CA SER A 101 18.23 -5.08 8.65
C SER A 101 18.63 -4.20 9.85
N THR A 102 18.82 -2.90 9.61
CA THR A 102 18.71 -1.80 10.58
C THR A 102 19.00 -0.49 9.84
N LYS A 103 17.94 0.20 9.42
CA LYS A 103 17.88 1.67 9.53
C LYS A 103 16.43 2.15 9.45
N GLN A 104 15.66 1.75 10.47
CA GLN A 104 14.70 2.70 11.02
C GLN A 104 15.52 3.75 11.77
N THR A 105 15.26 5.01 11.47
CA THR A 105 15.91 6.22 11.95
C THR A 105 16.24 6.21 13.44
N ILE A 106 17.53 6.11 13.80
CA ILE A 106 18.09 6.82 14.95
C ILE A 106 19.34 7.53 14.45
N ARG A 107 19.31 8.87 14.58
CA ARG A 107 20.49 9.72 14.45
C ARG A 107 21.53 9.21 15.42
N ASP A 108 22.75 8.94 14.96
CA ASP A 108 23.92 9.19 15.78
C ASP A 108 25.13 9.47 14.90
N THR A 109 25.50 10.75 14.92
CA THR A 109 26.87 11.21 14.76
C THR A 109 27.61 10.80 16.03
N ILE A 110 28.63 9.96 15.94
CA ILE A 110 29.61 9.83 17.02
C ILE A 110 31.03 9.86 16.43
N PRO A 111 31.88 10.83 16.82
CA PRO A 111 33.33 10.71 16.71
C PRO A 111 33.89 9.86 17.88
N PRO A 112 35.04 9.21 17.72
CA PRO A 112 35.44 8.11 18.58
C PRO A 112 36.16 8.61 19.84
N THR A 113 35.79 8.10 21.02
CA THR A 113 36.73 7.92 22.14
C THR A 113 36.16 7.04 23.26
N THR A 114 36.85 5.91 23.48
CA THR A 114 37.31 5.35 24.77
C THR A 114 36.34 5.05 25.93
N SER A 115 36.49 3.80 26.39
CA SER A 115 36.66 3.41 27.79
C SER A 115 35.42 3.20 28.68
N SER A 116 35.33 1.95 29.16
CA SER A 116 34.88 1.50 30.48
C SER A 116 33.60 2.12 31.06
N ASN A 117 32.50 1.36 31.02
CA ASN A 117 31.83 0.81 32.21
C ASN A 117 30.49 0.19 31.78
N GLY A 118 30.34 -1.11 32.01
CA GLY A 118 29.12 -1.84 31.74
C GLY A 118 27.99 -1.37 32.65
N ALA A 119 27.11 -0.52 32.13
CA ALA A 119 25.82 -0.21 32.71
C ALA A 119 24.74 -0.87 31.85
N VAL A 120 24.07 -1.85 32.46
CA VAL A 120 23.03 -2.70 31.90
C VAL A 120 21.83 -1.85 31.46
N ILE A 121 21.61 -1.71 30.14
CA ILE A 121 20.36 -1.16 29.60
C ILE A 121 19.32 -2.30 29.60
N ALA A 122 18.66 -2.47 30.74
CA ALA A 122 17.46 -3.29 30.88
C ALA A 122 16.38 -2.47 31.61
N VAL A 123 15.97 -1.34 31.03
CA VAL A 123 14.99 -0.43 31.65
C VAL A 123 13.69 -0.19 30.84
N PRO A 124 13.45 -0.65 29.59
CA PRO A 124 12.14 -0.39 28.99
C PRO A 124 11.02 -1.31 29.52
N VAL A 125 11.33 -2.52 29.99
CA VAL A 125 10.29 -3.50 30.38
C VAL A 125 9.64 -3.17 31.72
N ILE A 126 10.42 -2.67 32.68
CA ILE A 126 9.91 -2.31 34.01
C ILE A 126 9.00 -1.07 33.93
N GLY A 127 9.33 -0.11 33.06
CA GLY A 127 8.49 1.06 32.83
C GLY A 127 7.11 0.70 32.27
N ILE A 128 7.06 -0.19 31.28
CA ILE A 128 5.80 -0.64 30.66
C ILE A 128 4.93 -1.36 31.70
N LEU A 129 5.51 -2.26 32.51
CA LEU A 129 4.78 -2.93 33.58
C LEU A 129 4.20 -1.96 34.60
N PHE A 130 4.95 -0.91 34.98
CA PHE A 130 4.48 0.09 35.94
C PHE A 130 3.30 0.90 35.39
N VAL A 131 3.34 1.29 34.11
CA VAL A 131 2.25 2.04 33.45
C VAL A 131 0.98 1.20 33.37
N ILE A 132 1.09 -0.09 33.05
CA ILE A 132 -0.05 -1.01 33.00
C ILE A 132 -0.69 -1.14 34.39
N VAL A 133 0.12 -1.35 35.44
CA VAL A 133 -0.38 -1.49 36.81
C VAL A 133 -1.10 -0.21 37.27
N LEU A 134 -0.52 0.97 37.03
CA LEU A 134 -1.14 2.24 37.39
C LEU A 134 -2.46 2.49 36.64
N SER A 135 -2.53 2.09 35.36
CA SER A 135 -3.74 2.21 34.56
C SER A 135 -4.86 1.32 35.09
N VAL A 136 -4.56 0.05 35.42
CA VAL A 136 -5.53 -0.88 36.00
C VAL A 136 -6.03 -0.40 37.36
N VAL A 137 -5.13 0.05 38.24
CA VAL A 137 -5.50 0.61 39.55
C VAL A 137 -6.36 1.86 39.37
N GLY A 138 -6.00 2.75 38.44
CA GLY A 138 -6.78 3.94 38.09
C GLY A 138 -8.21 3.59 37.66
N VAL A 139 -8.38 2.61 36.77
CA VAL A 139 -9.70 2.14 36.33
C VAL A 139 -10.50 1.53 37.50
N ILE A 140 -9.88 0.73 38.35
CA ILE A 140 -10.55 0.14 39.52
C ILE A 140 -11.00 1.23 40.51
N LEU A 141 -10.15 2.22 40.76
CA LEU A 141 -10.48 3.35 41.65
C LEU A 141 -11.54 4.27 41.04
N TRP A 142 -11.51 4.50 39.72
CA TRP A 142 -12.53 5.26 39.01
C TRP A 142 -13.89 4.56 39.09
N LYS A 143 -13.92 3.25 38.85
CA LYS A 143 -15.13 2.45 38.94
C LYS A 143 -15.69 2.42 40.37
N ARG A 144 -14.82 2.41 41.38
CA ARG A 144 -15.22 2.53 42.79
C ARG A 144 -15.63 3.95 43.22
N LYS A 145 -15.20 4.99 42.49
CA LYS A 145 -15.61 6.37 42.74
C LYS A 145 -17.06 6.60 42.27
N GLU A 146 -17.47 5.95 41.18
CA GLU A 146 -18.83 6.07 40.63
C GLU A 146 -19.91 5.55 41.60
N GLU A 147 -19.62 4.52 42.41
CA GLU A 147 -20.53 4.05 43.47
C GLU A 147 -20.59 4.98 44.69
N LYS A 148 -19.61 5.87 44.88
CA LYS A 148 -19.62 6.87 45.96
C LYS A 148 -20.38 8.14 45.58
N GLU A 149 -20.48 8.45 44.29
CA GLU A 149 -21.34 9.52 43.78
C GLU A 149 -22.83 9.13 43.82
N LEU A 150 -23.15 7.84 43.85
CA LEU A 150 -24.53 7.35 44.04
C LEU A 150 -24.99 7.42 45.51
N LEU A 151 -24.05 7.47 46.45
CA LEU A 151 -24.31 7.66 47.89
C LEU A 151 -24.32 9.14 48.32
N SER A 152 -23.72 10.05 47.56
CA SER A 152 -23.86 11.50 47.75
C SER A 152 -25.16 12.07 47.18
N CYS A 153 -25.81 11.39 46.23
CA CYS A 153 -27.13 11.79 45.70
C CYS A 153 -28.33 11.32 46.54
N LEU A 154 -28.19 10.34 47.45
CA LEU A 154 -29.26 10.03 48.42
C LEU A 154 -29.42 11.09 49.51
N GLN A 155 -28.53 12.09 49.55
CA GLN A 155 -28.63 13.28 50.39
C GLN A 155 -28.82 14.56 49.57
N GLY A 156 -29.46 14.45 48.40
CA GLY A 156 -29.84 15.57 47.54
C GLY A 156 -31.33 15.51 47.19
N THR A 157 -32.15 15.98 48.12
CA THR A 157 -33.61 16.09 48.02
C THR A 157 -34.04 17.08 46.92
N GLY A 158 -34.88 16.62 45.97
CA GLY A 158 -35.82 17.42 45.15
C GLY A 158 -35.17 18.29 44.06
N THR A 159 -35.60 18.28 42.79
CA THR A 159 -36.98 18.56 42.33
C THR A 159 -37.11 18.21 40.83
N ASN A 160 -38.37 18.07 40.40
CA ASN A 160 -38.97 17.41 39.24
C ASN A 160 -38.45 17.62 37.78
N PRO A 161 -38.80 16.69 36.87
CA PRO A 161 -38.65 16.77 35.42
C PRO A 161 -39.87 17.42 34.75
N ASN A 162 -39.59 18.35 33.84
CA ASN A 162 -40.49 18.87 32.81
C ASN A 162 -39.64 18.89 31.52
N GLU A 163 -40.10 18.67 30.30
CA GLU A 163 -41.41 18.43 29.70
C GLU A 163 -41.10 18.43 28.18
N SER A 164 -41.57 17.40 27.46
CA SER A 164 -41.89 17.31 26.01
C SER A 164 -40.92 17.95 24.97
N GLU A 165 -41.05 17.86 23.65
CA GLU A 165 -42.01 17.38 22.65
C GLU A 165 -41.15 17.23 21.36
N GLN A 166 -41.29 16.17 20.55
CA GLN A 166 -42.03 16.14 19.27
C GLN A 166 -41.60 17.28 18.28
N GLU A 167 -41.29 17.04 17.00
CA GLU A 167 -42.28 16.75 15.96
C GLU A 167 -41.61 16.79 14.56
N ASN A 168 -42.16 15.98 13.62
CA ASN A 168 -42.36 16.21 12.17
C ASN A 168 -41.19 16.47 11.21
N THR A 169 -41.22 16.19 9.91
CA THR A 169 -41.97 15.38 8.91
C THR A 169 -41.55 15.97 7.54
N THR A 170 -41.95 15.29 6.46
CA THR A 170 -42.09 15.80 5.07
C THR A 170 -40.91 15.38 4.18
N GLU A 171 -40.99 14.28 3.41
CA GLU A 171 -41.86 14.02 2.23
C GLU A 171 -41.50 14.94 1.05
N ASN A 172 -41.24 14.36 -0.13
CA ASN A 172 -41.67 14.82 -1.48
C ASN A 172 -40.74 14.29 -2.60
N GLU A 173 -41.24 13.27 -3.29
CA GLU A 173 -40.99 12.86 -4.69
C GLU A 173 -41.92 13.73 -5.61
N PRO A 174 -41.60 14.10 -6.89
CA PRO A 174 -41.99 13.28 -8.08
C PRO A 174 -41.23 13.41 -9.42
N LEU A 175 -41.36 12.33 -10.19
CA LEU A 175 -41.42 12.10 -11.66
C LEU A 175 -41.36 13.29 -12.65
N ASN A 176 -40.65 13.12 -13.79
CA ASN A 176 -41.24 12.92 -15.15
C ASN A 176 -40.18 12.70 -16.28
N PRO A 177 -40.54 12.34 -17.56
CA PRO A 177 -39.77 11.43 -18.40
C PRO A 177 -39.44 12.00 -19.82
N GLY A 178 -38.81 11.16 -20.64
CA GLY A 178 -39.03 11.11 -22.09
C GLY A 178 -38.20 12.05 -22.98
N HIS A 179 -37.51 11.50 -23.99
CA HIS A 179 -37.76 11.79 -25.41
C HIS A 179 -36.94 10.86 -26.33
N GLU A 180 -37.57 10.47 -27.43
CA GLU A 180 -37.11 9.57 -28.50
C GLU A 180 -36.20 10.29 -29.52
N ASP A 181 -35.41 9.51 -30.28
CA ASP A 181 -35.43 9.45 -31.76
C ASP A 181 -34.08 9.10 -32.40
N ASN A 182 -34.16 8.07 -33.26
CA ASN A 182 -33.18 7.55 -34.22
C ASN A 182 -33.40 8.26 -35.58
N PRO A 183 -32.41 8.40 -36.48
CA PRO A 183 -32.31 7.39 -37.55
C PRO A 183 -30.90 7.09 -38.10
N GLN A 184 -30.80 5.88 -38.67
CA GLN A 184 -29.74 5.38 -39.54
C GLN A 184 -29.49 6.26 -40.77
N ILE A 185 -28.22 6.37 -41.20
CA ILE A 185 -27.87 6.45 -42.63
C ILE A 185 -26.67 5.53 -42.92
N ASN A 186 -26.87 4.77 -43.97
CA ASN A 186 -26.11 3.68 -44.56
C ASN A 186 -25.02 4.28 -45.45
N ASN A 187 -23.95 3.54 -45.77
CA ASN A 187 -23.43 3.38 -47.15
C ASN A 187 -22.30 2.34 -47.22
N GLU A 188 -22.33 1.64 -48.36
CA GLU A 188 -21.57 0.48 -48.81
C GLU A 188 -20.10 0.74 -49.22
N VAL A 189 -19.28 -0.30 -49.00
CA VAL A 189 -18.31 -0.95 -49.92
C VAL A 189 -17.23 -0.12 -50.61
N THR A 190 -15.96 -0.39 -50.31
CA THR A 190 -14.93 -0.74 -51.34
C THR A 190 -13.80 -1.59 -50.72
N MET A 191 -13.38 -2.64 -51.43
CA MET A 191 -12.27 -3.54 -51.10
C MET A 191 -10.89 -2.93 -51.37
N ALA A 192 -9.89 -3.21 -50.53
CA ALA A 192 -8.53 -3.68 -50.90
C ALA A 192 -7.54 -3.60 -49.72
N GLN A 193 -7.17 -4.77 -49.18
CA GLN A 193 -5.80 -5.27 -49.04
C GLN A 193 -4.63 -4.25 -48.95
N ASP A 194 -4.05 -4.06 -47.76
CA ASP A 194 -2.62 -4.36 -47.48
C ASP A 194 -2.27 -4.18 -45.98
N ARG A 195 -1.17 -4.83 -45.58
CA ARG A 195 -0.50 -4.87 -44.27
C ARG A 195 -0.32 -3.51 -43.60
N MET A 196 -0.56 -3.47 -42.29
CA MET A 196 0.42 -3.13 -41.23
C MET A 196 -0.35 -2.93 -39.91
N SER A 197 -0.07 -3.79 -38.92
CA SER A 197 -0.68 -3.69 -37.59
C SER A 197 0.00 -2.55 -36.81
N HIS A 198 -0.56 -1.35 -36.92
CA HIS A 198 -0.38 -0.25 -35.98
C HIS A 198 -1.52 -0.33 -34.95
N GLY A 199 -1.22 -0.83 -33.75
CA GLY A 199 -2.12 -0.73 -32.60
C GLY A 199 -1.86 0.59 -31.87
N THR A 200 -2.63 1.63 -32.22
CA THR A 200 -2.64 2.92 -31.53
C THR A 200 -3.61 2.88 -30.35
N PHE A 201 -3.11 3.34 -29.21
CA PHE A 201 -3.78 4.03 -28.10
C PHE A 201 -5.23 4.48 -28.36
N ALA A 202 -6.17 4.06 -27.49
CA ALA A 202 -7.34 4.87 -27.12
C ALA A 202 -7.95 4.40 -25.79
N ASN A 203 -8.51 5.37 -25.06
CA ASN A 203 -9.46 5.29 -23.94
C ASN A 203 -8.93 5.14 -22.50
N VAL A 204 -8.40 6.25 -22.00
CA VAL A 204 -8.75 6.77 -20.66
C VAL A 204 -10.00 7.66 -20.83
N SER A 205 -10.95 7.58 -19.88
CA SER A 205 -12.00 8.59 -19.58
C SER A 205 -13.46 8.07 -19.62
N VAL A 206 -13.83 7.11 -18.75
CA VAL A 206 -15.20 6.99 -18.20
C VAL A 206 -15.15 6.28 -16.82
N GLN A 207 -14.65 6.91 -15.75
CA GLN A 207 -14.84 6.42 -14.37
C GLN A 207 -14.61 7.55 -13.33
N LEU A 208 -15.05 8.79 -13.63
CA LEU A 208 -14.97 9.92 -12.68
C LEU A 208 -16.25 10.78 -12.66
N ARG A 209 -17.42 10.14 -12.59
CA ARG A 209 -18.72 10.81 -12.37
C ARG A 209 -19.67 10.02 -11.46
N MET A 210 -19.19 9.48 -10.34
CA MET A 210 -20.06 8.86 -9.32
C MET A 210 -19.66 9.13 -7.86
N LEU A 211 -19.03 10.27 -7.56
CA LEU A 211 -18.66 10.62 -6.17
C LEU A 211 -19.01 12.06 -5.75
N LEU A 212 -20.02 12.69 -6.36
CA LEU A 212 -20.51 14.00 -5.93
C LEU A 212 -22.04 14.06 -5.74
N SER A 213 -22.64 12.96 -5.32
CA SER A 213 -24.04 12.95 -4.89
C SER A 213 -24.28 11.88 -3.83
N LEU A 214 -23.75 12.12 -2.63
CA LEU A 214 -24.20 11.56 -1.35
C LEU A 214 -23.64 12.41 -0.21
#